data_AF-A0A094MAS3-F1
#
_entry.id   AF-A0A094MAS3-F1
#
_cell.length_a   1.000
_cell.length_b   1.000
_cell.length_c   1.000
_cell.angle_alpha   90.00
_cell.angle_beta   90.00
_cell.angle_gamma   90.00
#
_symmetry.space_group_name_H-M   'P 1'
#
loop_
_entity.id
_entity.type
_entity.pdbx_description
1 polymer ?
#
loop_
_entity_poly.entity_id
_entity_poly.type
_entity_poly.pdbx_seq_one_letter_code
_entity_poly.pdbx_strand_id
1 'polypeptide(L)'
;MPTNTIGAALFYTSSALGTQAFNTTVDGSAAMKVSGMQDTSLNGFWGWLVGPFYGWGTDSGKWNLIEFNWTNTSANLAQAWMDAQGFLTYDIQVKVKNTQPWFFAGLNFRGNTNSSGNDFYTYGVSFVKPRAYTDCVLWFCAAAWAITSDQPRDLIPGGIGYYSGTGTLFPSGSEEEKHPFYKHKYGTPAIVFWQRTSAGFTWLAYKTLQNGDGVVYNNSFGYPRLTDWSTLLVRVAEGYSLTFTGGGGGTGGEIKEGDTITNADGSKSARVVMTPILTSATGRKADWTNNGAAGTLVLANVNGTFSAGEALYVGGVQVATAGTYTTTKKNYIRVYFTDPTARGSANNTEIDDPGTANRKANARNSVNWPPDALTDLETDSSQDYVTLVQWTGYNTGVSAITSTSEPSAIISTSTLVSPTWTAADTVANFVSDANSGAPGDSIGLMTAGDSGTSTYYDDFAIQLDLNSGTSFMTPIQY
;
A
#
# COMPACT_ATOMS: atom_id res chain seq x y z
N MET A 1 32.70 3.30 -6.42
CA MET A 1 33.01 1.92 -5.99
C MET A 1 32.25 0.97 -6.89
N PRO A 2 32.75 -0.25 -7.16
CA PRO A 2 32.39 -0.98 -8.38
C PRO A 2 30.87 -1.21 -8.46
N THR A 3 30.30 -0.73 -9.57
CA THR A 3 28.96 -1.01 -10.02
C THR A 3 28.89 -2.49 -10.38
N ASN A 4 28.37 -3.31 -9.46
CA ASN A 4 27.89 -4.63 -9.83
C ASN A 4 26.47 -4.47 -10.34
N THR A 5 26.30 -4.64 -11.64
CA THR A 5 25.02 -4.82 -12.31
C THR A 5 24.34 -6.06 -11.72
N ILE A 6 23.21 -5.91 -11.05
CA ILE A 6 22.32 -7.05 -10.81
C ILE A 6 21.41 -7.11 -12.03
N GLY A 7 21.62 -8.13 -12.87
CA GLY A 7 20.57 -8.54 -13.80
C GLY A 7 19.41 -9.09 -13.00
N ALA A 8 18.21 -8.51 -13.16
CA ALA A 8 16.92 -8.93 -12.61
C ALA A 8 16.89 -9.19 -11.08
N ALA A 9 16.09 -8.39 -10.35
CA ALA A 9 15.63 -8.79 -9.02
C ALA A 9 15.06 -10.22 -9.11
N LEU A 10 15.56 -11.12 -8.26
CA LEU A 10 15.10 -12.50 -8.24
C LEU A 10 13.78 -12.53 -7.46
N PHE A 11 12.71 -12.94 -8.14
CA PHE A 11 11.41 -13.16 -7.55
C PHE A 11 11.14 -14.66 -7.41
N TYR A 12 10.33 -15.04 -6.44
CA TYR A 12 9.81 -16.41 -6.33
C TYR A 12 8.28 -16.40 -6.30
N THR A 13 7.73 -17.61 -6.41
CA THR A 13 6.29 -17.85 -6.38
C THR A 13 5.91 -18.32 -5.00
N SER A 14 4.86 -17.74 -4.40
CA SER A 14 4.54 -18.02 -2.98
C SER A 14 4.24 -19.50 -2.78
N SER A 15 4.82 -20.11 -1.73
CA SER A 15 4.66 -21.55 -1.48
C SER A 15 3.22 -21.93 -1.12
N ALA A 16 2.45 -20.99 -0.56
CA ALA A 16 1.02 -21.12 -0.33
C ALA A 16 0.26 -21.37 -1.65
N LEU A 17 0.67 -20.73 -2.75
CA LEU A 17 0.09 -21.00 -4.07
C LEU A 17 0.70 -22.23 -4.78
N GLY A 18 1.55 -23.00 -4.07
CA GLY A 18 2.25 -24.21 -4.55
C GLY A 18 3.54 -23.91 -5.31
N THR A 19 4.29 -24.96 -5.68
CA THR A 19 5.54 -24.93 -6.49
C THR A 19 5.32 -24.50 -7.95
N GLN A 20 4.32 -23.67 -8.23
CA GLN A 20 3.94 -23.32 -9.59
C GLN A 20 4.84 -22.24 -10.17
N ALA A 21 5.25 -22.41 -11.42
CA ALA A 21 5.83 -21.34 -12.20
C ALA A 21 4.71 -20.36 -12.60
N PHE A 22 4.56 -19.26 -11.86
CA PHE A 22 3.82 -18.10 -12.34
C PHE A 22 4.62 -17.55 -13.53
N ASN A 23 4.07 -17.76 -14.72
CA ASN A 23 4.75 -17.32 -15.94
C ASN A 23 4.73 -15.80 -15.96
N THR A 24 5.92 -15.22 -15.85
CA THR A 24 6.20 -13.87 -16.30
C THR A 24 7.29 -13.92 -17.34
N THR A 25 7.23 -12.99 -18.29
CA THR A 25 8.28 -12.82 -19.28
C THR A 25 8.78 -11.40 -19.16
N VAL A 26 10.11 -11.23 -19.14
CA VAL A 26 10.71 -9.93 -19.43
C VAL A 26 10.45 -9.68 -20.90
N ASP A 27 9.51 -8.79 -21.21
CA ASP A 27 9.32 -8.34 -22.58
C ASP A 27 10.62 -7.62 -22.99
N GLY A 28 11.02 -7.65 -24.26
CA GLY A 28 12.29 -7.10 -24.77
C GLY A 28 12.53 -5.59 -24.52
N SER A 29 11.66 -4.95 -23.71
CA SER A 29 11.71 -3.61 -23.15
C SER A 29 12.04 -3.55 -21.64
N ALA A 30 12.52 -4.65 -21.03
CA ALA A 30 12.90 -4.82 -19.61
C ALA A 30 11.75 -4.85 -18.58
N ALA A 31 10.49 -4.62 -18.98
CA ALA A 31 9.35 -4.74 -18.08
C ALA A 31 8.89 -6.19 -17.86
N MET A 32 8.36 -6.48 -16.67
CA MET A 32 7.77 -7.77 -16.34
C MET A 32 6.33 -7.84 -16.85
N LYS A 33 6.05 -8.74 -17.79
CA LYS A 33 4.69 -9.04 -18.24
C LYS A 33 4.14 -10.25 -17.51
N VAL A 34 2.91 -10.16 -17.01
CA VAL A 34 2.15 -11.33 -16.56
C VAL A 34 1.78 -12.18 -17.77
N SER A 35 2.26 -13.42 -17.83
CA SER A 35 2.00 -14.33 -18.97
C SER A 35 1.12 -15.53 -18.61
N GLY A 36 0.72 -15.68 -17.34
CA GLY A 36 -0.29 -16.65 -16.91
C GLY A 36 -1.03 -16.24 -15.65
N MET A 37 -2.28 -16.71 -15.51
CA MET A 37 -3.13 -16.54 -14.33
C MET A 37 -3.51 -17.92 -13.79
N GLN A 38 -3.60 -18.06 -12.47
CA GLN A 38 -4.06 -19.27 -11.80
C GLN A 38 -5.52 -19.12 -11.37
N ASP A 39 -6.34 -20.11 -11.67
CA ASP A 39 -7.75 -20.11 -11.32
C ASP A 39 -7.97 -20.86 -10.01
N THR A 40 -8.34 -20.14 -8.95
CA THR A 40 -8.62 -20.72 -7.62
C THR A 40 -10.09 -21.12 -7.44
N SER A 41 -10.93 -20.95 -8.46
CA SER A 41 -12.36 -21.30 -8.39
C SER A 41 -12.67 -22.78 -8.60
N LEU A 42 -11.69 -23.58 -9.04
CA LEU A 42 -11.84 -25.00 -9.37
C LEU A 42 -11.75 -25.91 -8.13
N ASN A 43 -12.63 -25.70 -7.15
CA ASN A 43 -12.96 -26.74 -6.19
C ASN A 43 -13.93 -27.74 -6.83
N GLY A 44 -13.39 -28.74 -7.55
CA GLY A 44 -14.21 -29.82 -8.12
C GLY A 44 -13.45 -30.76 -9.07
N PHE A 45 -13.29 -32.01 -8.64
CA PHE A 45 -12.75 -33.18 -9.37
C PHE A 45 -11.26 -33.15 -9.77
N TRP A 46 -10.69 -32.03 -10.19
CA TRP A 46 -9.28 -31.97 -10.66
C TRP A 46 -8.24 -31.65 -9.57
N GLY A 47 -8.63 -31.08 -8.43
CA GLY A 47 -7.72 -30.77 -7.32
C GLY A 47 -7.07 -31.99 -6.64
N TRP A 48 -7.59 -33.20 -6.87
CA TRP A 48 -7.05 -34.45 -6.30
C TRP A 48 -5.98 -35.12 -7.18
N LEU A 49 -5.93 -34.83 -8.50
CA LEU A 49 -5.10 -35.58 -9.46
C LEU A 49 -3.76 -34.90 -9.80
N VAL A 50 -3.53 -33.64 -9.38
CA VAL A 50 -2.34 -32.83 -9.72
C VAL A 50 -1.60 -32.15 -8.55
N GLY A 51 -1.80 -32.62 -7.31
CA GLY A 51 -0.97 -32.22 -6.16
C GLY A 51 -1.56 -31.14 -5.24
N PRO A 52 -0.91 -30.86 -4.10
CA PRO A 52 -1.53 -30.24 -2.93
C PRO A 52 -1.69 -28.73 -3.16
N PHE A 53 -2.86 -28.34 -3.66
CA PHE A 53 -3.29 -26.95 -3.67
C PHE A 53 -3.62 -26.50 -2.25
N TYR A 54 -2.91 -25.49 -1.75
CA TYR A 54 -3.22 -24.79 -0.51
C TYR A 54 -3.64 -23.35 -0.85
N GLY A 55 -4.72 -23.22 -1.62
CA GLY A 55 -5.16 -21.96 -2.24
C GLY A 55 -5.57 -20.85 -1.24
N TRP A 56 -6.20 -19.80 -1.75
CA TRP A 56 -6.85 -18.75 -0.95
C TRP A 56 -8.04 -19.25 -0.10
N GLY A 57 -8.06 -20.52 0.33
CA GLY A 57 -9.19 -21.15 1.00
C GLY A 57 -10.39 -21.31 0.06
N THR A 58 -11.55 -20.80 0.48
CA THR A 58 -12.81 -20.85 -0.30
C THR A 58 -12.93 -19.74 -1.35
N ASP A 59 -11.95 -18.83 -1.42
CA ASP A 59 -12.06 -17.62 -2.22
C ASP A 59 -11.73 -17.90 -3.70
N SER A 60 -12.74 -17.71 -4.56
CA SER A 60 -12.65 -17.95 -6.00
C SER A 60 -12.15 -16.72 -6.76
N GLY A 61 -11.23 -16.90 -7.70
CA GLY A 61 -10.83 -15.87 -8.66
C GLY A 61 -9.65 -16.31 -9.52
N LYS A 62 -9.28 -15.49 -10.51
CA LYS A 62 -8.04 -15.68 -11.27
C LYS A 62 -6.95 -14.78 -10.71
N TRP A 63 -5.82 -15.34 -10.34
CA TRP A 63 -4.77 -14.65 -9.59
C TRP A 63 -3.37 -14.88 -10.18
N ASN A 64 -2.52 -13.87 -10.01
CA ASN A 64 -1.08 -14.00 -10.16
C ASN A 64 -0.45 -13.21 -8.98
N LEU A 65 0.39 -13.90 -8.21
CA LEU A 65 1.13 -13.33 -7.09
C LEU A 65 2.59 -13.72 -7.25
N ILE A 66 3.46 -12.74 -7.14
CA ILE A 66 4.90 -12.90 -7.26
C ILE A 66 5.53 -12.18 -6.08
N GLU A 67 6.30 -12.92 -5.29
CA GLU A 67 6.89 -12.42 -4.05
C GLU A 67 8.37 -12.13 -4.24
N PHE A 68 8.83 -11.14 -3.50
CA PHE A 68 10.21 -10.71 -3.53
C PHE A 68 11.12 -11.72 -2.83
N ASN A 69 12.24 -12.11 -3.47
CA ASN A 69 13.19 -13.03 -2.86
C ASN A 69 14.21 -12.36 -1.95
N TRP A 70 13.89 -12.28 -0.66
CA TRP A 70 14.79 -11.74 0.35
C TRP A 70 16.14 -12.46 0.47
N THR A 71 16.22 -13.77 0.16
CA THR A 71 17.48 -14.53 0.32
C THR A 71 18.55 -14.14 -0.71
N ASN A 72 18.15 -13.44 -1.77
CA ASN A 72 19.02 -13.11 -2.89
C ASN A 72 19.37 -11.61 -2.96
N THR A 73 19.12 -10.86 -1.89
CA THR A 73 19.45 -9.43 -1.83
C THR A 73 20.21 -9.08 -0.55
N SER A 74 20.92 -7.95 -0.54
CA SER A 74 21.51 -7.44 0.70
C SER A 74 20.52 -6.66 1.58
N ALA A 75 19.33 -6.36 1.06
CA ALA A 75 18.23 -5.78 1.83
C ALA A 75 17.56 -6.89 2.64
N ASN A 76 17.22 -6.63 3.91
CA ASN A 76 16.66 -7.65 4.78
C ASN A 76 15.62 -7.05 5.75
N LEU A 77 14.34 -7.35 5.51
CA LEU A 77 13.25 -6.95 6.41
C LEU A 77 13.39 -7.54 7.82
N ALA A 78 13.96 -8.74 7.95
CA ALA A 78 14.23 -9.32 9.26
C ALA A 78 15.31 -8.54 10.02
N GLN A 79 16.30 -7.98 9.32
CA GLN A 79 17.26 -7.07 9.94
C GLN A 79 16.61 -5.75 10.35
N ALA A 80 15.80 -5.14 9.48
CA ALA A 80 15.05 -3.93 9.82
C ALA A 80 14.17 -4.12 11.07
N TRP A 81 13.52 -5.27 11.18
CA TRP A 81 12.72 -5.65 12.35
C TRP A 81 13.57 -5.78 13.63
N MET A 82 14.74 -6.43 13.55
CA MET A 82 15.68 -6.53 14.66
C MET A 82 16.15 -5.15 15.12
N ASP A 83 16.55 -4.32 14.17
CA ASP A 83 17.08 -2.97 14.35
C ASP A 83 16.06 -2.03 15.01
N ALA A 84 14.78 -2.21 14.68
CA ALA A 84 13.67 -1.48 15.26
C ALA A 84 13.09 -2.14 16.53
N GLN A 85 13.68 -3.21 17.06
CA GLN A 85 13.21 -3.95 18.25
C GLN A 85 11.77 -4.45 18.11
N GLY A 86 11.48 -5.07 16.96
CA GLY A 86 10.21 -5.72 16.73
C GLY A 86 9.17 -4.88 16.01
N PHE A 87 9.56 -3.77 15.41
CA PHE A 87 8.69 -2.95 14.58
C PHE A 87 9.23 -2.96 13.15
N LEU A 88 8.42 -2.58 12.18
CA LEU A 88 8.86 -2.57 10.79
C LEU A 88 8.24 -1.40 10.04
N THR A 89 9.10 -0.56 9.49
CA THR A 89 8.74 0.61 8.69
C THR A 89 9.43 0.51 7.33
N TYR A 90 8.67 0.71 6.25
CA TYR A 90 9.19 0.70 4.89
C TYR A 90 8.22 1.36 3.91
N ASP A 91 8.78 1.79 2.79
CA ASP A 91 8.04 2.20 1.61
C ASP A 91 8.26 1.20 0.48
N ILE A 92 7.21 0.90 -0.27
CA ILE A 92 7.27 0.09 -1.50
C ILE A 92 6.58 0.81 -2.62
N GLN A 93 7.12 0.72 -3.84
CA GLN A 93 6.46 1.24 -5.03
C GLN A 93 6.60 0.33 -6.23
N VAL A 94 5.66 0.46 -7.16
CA VAL A 94 5.70 -0.21 -8.46
C VAL A 94 4.98 0.63 -9.52
N LYS A 95 5.45 0.54 -10.77
CA LYS A 95 4.74 1.06 -11.94
C LYS A 95 3.91 -0.03 -12.60
N VAL A 96 2.66 0.31 -12.92
CA VAL A 96 1.66 -0.61 -13.45
C VAL A 96 1.19 -0.11 -14.81
N LYS A 97 1.11 -1.03 -15.76
CA LYS A 97 0.47 -0.82 -17.06
C LYS A 97 -0.55 -1.94 -17.29
N ASN A 98 -1.71 -1.59 -17.85
CA ASN A 98 -2.71 -2.57 -18.28
C ASN A 98 -3.39 -2.10 -19.58
N THR A 99 -3.59 -3.01 -20.53
CA THR A 99 -4.14 -2.67 -21.86
C THR A 99 -5.63 -2.96 -22.03
N GLN A 100 -6.33 -3.39 -20.97
CA GLN A 100 -7.75 -3.75 -21.01
C GLN A 100 -8.65 -2.63 -20.45
N PRO A 101 -9.95 -2.60 -20.81
CA PRO A 101 -10.92 -1.68 -20.23
C PRO A 101 -11.26 -1.97 -18.75
N TRP A 102 -10.89 -3.13 -18.23
CA TRP A 102 -11.02 -3.54 -16.83
C TRP A 102 -9.67 -4.07 -16.34
N PHE A 103 -9.40 -3.92 -15.05
CA PHE A 103 -8.13 -4.34 -14.48
C PHE A 103 -8.24 -4.53 -12.98
N PHE A 104 -7.36 -5.37 -12.44
CA PHE A 104 -7.07 -5.47 -11.01
C PHE A 104 -5.57 -5.75 -10.88
N ALA A 105 -4.78 -4.73 -10.56
CA ALA A 105 -3.33 -4.85 -10.53
C ALA A 105 -2.71 -3.90 -9.50
N GLY A 106 -1.74 -4.39 -8.74
CA GLY A 106 -0.94 -3.57 -7.84
C GLY A 106 0.07 -4.42 -7.08
N LEU A 107 0.23 -4.12 -5.79
CA LEU A 107 1.20 -4.74 -4.91
C LEU A 107 0.55 -5.29 -3.63
N ASN A 108 1.23 -6.23 -2.99
CA ASN A 108 0.88 -6.76 -1.67
C ASN A 108 2.03 -6.53 -0.68
N PHE A 109 1.70 -6.48 0.61
CA PHE A 109 2.62 -6.21 1.71
C PHE A 109 2.08 -6.74 3.03
N ARG A 110 2.93 -6.85 4.07
CA ARG A 110 2.63 -7.62 5.29
C ARG A 110 2.19 -9.06 4.98
N GLY A 111 2.78 -9.66 3.95
CA GLY A 111 2.49 -11.02 3.54
C GLY A 111 3.04 -12.02 4.56
N ASN A 112 2.20 -12.91 5.06
CA ASN A 112 2.63 -14.00 5.93
C ASN A 112 1.70 -15.21 5.77
N THR A 113 2.27 -16.41 5.83
CA THR A 113 1.48 -17.64 5.91
C THR A 113 0.99 -17.89 7.33
N ASN A 114 -0.11 -18.63 7.46
CA ASN A 114 -0.50 -19.19 8.74
C ASN A 114 0.56 -20.19 9.25
N SER A 115 0.41 -20.64 10.51
CA SER A 115 1.35 -21.59 11.12
C SER A 115 1.44 -22.97 10.44
N SER A 116 0.49 -23.31 9.57
CA SER A 116 0.52 -24.52 8.75
C SER A 116 1.14 -24.30 7.35
N GLY A 117 1.55 -23.06 7.04
CA GLY A 117 2.11 -22.68 5.74
C GLY A 117 1.12 -22.79 4.56
N ASN A 118 -0.17 -22.98 4.83
CA ASN A 118 -1.15 -23.36 3.80
C ASN A 118 -2.19 -22.29 3.50
N ASP A 119 -2.02 -21.09 4.07
CA ASP A 119 -2.96 -19.99 3.94
C ASP A 119 -2.20 -18.67 4.01
N PHE A 120 -2.33 -17.79 3.01
CA PHE A 120 -1.51 -16.58 2.89
C PHE A 120 -2.25 -15.29 3.23
N TYR A 121 -1.89 -14.64 4.33
CA TYR A 121 -2.47 -13.37 4.75
C TYR A 121 -1.65 -12.20 4.27
N THR A 122 -2.29 -11.12 3.86
CA THR A 122 -1.60 -9.94 3.32
C THR A 122 -2.52 -8.74 3.31
N TYR A 123 -1.92 -7.55 3.30
CA TYR A 123 -2.55 -6.38 2.73
C TYR A 123 -2.22 -6.25 1.25
N GLY A 124 -3.01 -5.47 0.53
CA GLY A 124 -2.62 -5.01 -0.79
C GLY A 124 -3.34 -3.75 -1.24
N VAL A 125 -2.73 -3.07 -2.20
CA VAL A 125 -3.27 -1.88 -2.84
C VAL A 125 -3.27 -2.14 -4.33
N SER A 126 -4.39 -1.87 -4.99
CA SER A 126 -4.54 -2.14 -6.41
C SER A 126 -5.27 -1.04 -7.13
N PHE A 127 -4.84 -0.76 -8.36
CA PHE A 127 -5.70 -0.16 -9.36
C PHE A 127 -6.77 -1.17 -9.73
N VAL A 128 -8.03 -0.78 -9.59
CA VAL A 128 -9.20 -1.63 -9.85
C VAL A 128 -10.14 -0.89 -10.77
N LYS A 129 -10.51 -1.52 -11.88
CA LYS A 129 -11.67 -1.13 -12.68
C LYS A 129 -12.53 -2.37 -12.86
N PRO A 130 -13.68 -2.46 -12.15
CA PRO A 130 -14.45 -3.69 -12.11
C PRO A 130 -15.26 -3.89 -13.40
N ARG A 131 -15.57 -5.14 -13.70
CA ARG A 131 -16.43 -5.55 -14.81
C ARG A 131 -17.63 -6.32 -14.29
N ALA A 132 -18.78 -6.01 -14.85
CA ALA A 132 -20.02 -6.75 -14.63
C ALA A 132 -20.51 -7.34 -15.95
N TYR A 133 -21.33 -8.38 -15.87
CA TYR A 133 -21.98 -8.99 -17.02
C TYR A 133 -23.48 -9.19 -16.78
N THR A 134 -24.20 -9.27 -17.89
CA THR A 134 -25.58 -9.77 -17.96
C THR A 134 -25.70 -10.69 -19.17
N ASP A 135 -26.51 -11.73 -19.04
CA ASP A 135 -26.81 -12.66 -20.13
C ASP A 135 -27.77 -12.02 -21.13
N CYS A 136 -27.57 -12.34 -22.40
CA CYS A 136 -28.44 -11.90 -23.48
C CYS A 136 -28.85 -13.08 -24.38
N VAL A 137 -29.99 -12.94 -25.05
CA VAL A 137 -30.40 -13.82 -26.14
C VAL A 137 -30.64 -12.94 -27.36
N LEU A 138 -29.77 -13.06 -28.37
CA LEU A 138 -29.86 -12.29 -29.62
C LEU A 138 -30.02 -10.78 -29.36
N TRP A 139 -29.10 -10.21 -28.57
CA TRP A 139 -29.07 -8.78 -28.17
C TRP A 139 -30.14 -8.33 -27.16
N PHE A 140 -31.07 -9.20 -26.76
CA PHE A 140 -32.02 -8.94 -25.67
C PHE A 140 -31.42 -9.40 -24.35
N CYS A 141 -31.01 -8.45 -23.51
CA CYS A 141 -30.30 -8.74 -22.26
C CYS A 141 -31.24 -8.78 -21.06
N ALA A 142 -30.91 -9.64 -20.09
CA ALA A 142 -31.56 -9.65 -18.80
C ALA A 142 -31.32 -8.32 -18.06
N ALA A 143 -32.27 -7.93 -17.22
CA ALA A 143 -32.10 -6.77 -16.33
C ALA A 143 -31.07 -7.04 -15.21
N ALA A 144 -30.75 -8.32 -14.98
CA ALA A 144 -29.87 -8.80 -13.93
C ALA A 144 -28.40 -8.58 -14.28
N TRP A 145 -27.67 -7.89 -13.41
CA TRP A 145 -26.22 -7.70 -13.49
C TRP A 145 -25.50 -8.44 -12.38
N ALA A 146 -24.36 -9.02 -12.71
CA ALA A 146 -23.45 -9.63 -11.75
C ALA A 146 -22.01 -9.19 -12.00
N ILE A 147 -21.22 -9.03 -10.94
CA ILE A 147 -19.77 -8.89 -11.08
C ILE A 147 -19.23 -10.16 -11.74
N THR A 148 -18.31 -10.01 -12.69
CA THR A 148 -17.72 -11.16 -13.36
C THR A 148 -16.91 -12.00 -12.36
N SER A 149 -17.01 -13.33 -12.49
CA SER A 149 -16.41 -14.26 -11.52
C SER A 149 -14.88 -14.33 -11.58
N ASP A 150 -14.26 -13.71 -12.58
CA ASP A 150 -12.80 -13.65 -12.71
C ASP A 150 -12.17 -12.64 -11.73
N GLN A 151 -12.88 -11.55 -11.41
CA GLN A 151 -12.43 -10.55 -10.45
C GLN A 151 -12.92 -10.88 -9.03
N PRO A 152 -12.11 -10.63 -7.99
CA PRO A 152 -12.46 -10.92 -6.61
C PRO A 152 -13.60 -10.01 -6.14
N ARG A 153 -14.81 -10.57 -6.04
CA ARG A 153 -16.05 -9.83 -5.75
C ARG A 153 -15.99 -9.09 -4.41
N ASP A 154 -15.39 -9.71 -3.40
CA ASP A 154 -15.24 -9.13 -2.05
C ASP A 154 -14.21 -8.01 -1.97
N LEU A 155 -13.48 -7.77 -3.06
CA LEU A 155 -12.57 -6.65 -3.23
C LEU A 155 -13.12 -5.56 -4.15
N ILE A 156 -14.38 -5.64 -4.57
CA ILE A 156 -15.07 -4.59 -5.34
C ILE A 156 -16.00 -3.80 -4.40
N PRO A 157 -15.63 -2.57 -4.01
CA PRO A 157 -16.44 -1.73 -3.11
C PRO A 157 -17.90 -1.60 -3.57
N GLY A 158 -18.82 -1.91 -2.67
CA GLY A 158 -20.27 -1.78 -2.87
C GLY A 158 -20.90 -2.73 -3.90
N GLY A 159 -20.11 -3.58 -4.57
CA GLY A 159 -20.59 -4.50 -5.59
C GLY A 159 -21.38 -3.83 -6.72
N ILE A 160 -22.38 -4.54 -7.25
CA ILE A 160 -23.33 -4.04 -8.24
C ILE A 160 -24.75 -4.47 -7.85
N GLY A 161 -25.69 -3.54 -7.92
CA GLY A 161 -27.11 -3.79 -7.69
C GLY A 161 -27.65 -4.68 -8.80
N TYR A 162 -28.18 -5.84 -8.42
CA TYR A 162 -28.57 -6.89 -9.37
C TYR A 162 -29.54 -6.40 -10.44
N TYR A 163 -30.60 -5.66 -10.09
CA TYR A 163 -31.57 -5.16 -11.08
C TYR A 163 -31.27 -3.75 -11.60
N SER A 164 -30.50 -2.95 -10.85
CA SER A 164 -30.21 -1.57 -11.25
C SER A 164 -28.99 -1.48 -12.17
N GLY A 165 -28.09 -2.47 -12.10
CA GLY A 165 -26.76 -2.39 -12.70
C GLY A 165 -25.94 -1.24 -12.11
N THR A 166 -26.34 -0.67 -10.98
CA THR A 166 -25.67 0.46 -10.33
C THR A 166 -25.05 0.04 -9.01
N GLY A 167 -23.94 0.65 -8.64
CA GLY A 167 -23.23 0.40 -7.40
C GLY A 167 -22.19 1.48 -7.17
N THR A 168 -21.44 1.39 -6.08
CA THR A 168 -20.42 2.40 -5.71
C THR A 168 -19.43 2.67 -6.84
N LEU A 169 -18.93 1.61 -7.48
CA LEU A 169 -18.06 1.72 -8.65
C LEU A 169 -18.80 1.55 -9.99
N PHE A 170 -20.13 1.49 -10.00
CA PHE A 170 -20.93 1.35 -11.23
C PHE A 170 -21.95 2.48 -11.31
N PRO A 171 -21.54 3.70 -11.72
CA PRO A 171 -22.48 4.81 -11.88
C PRO A 171 -23.43 4.58 -13.07
N SER A 172 -24.42 5.48 -13.19
CA SER A 172 -25.17 5.63 -14.43
C SER A 172 -24.24 6.10 -15.56
N GLY A 173 -24.37 5.54 -16.76
CA GLY A 173 -23.57 5.97 -17.92
C GLY A 173 -22.17 5.34 -18.02
N SER A 174 -21.89 4.28 -17.25
CA SER A 174 -20.71 3.43 -17.47
C SER A 174 -20.61 2.93 -18.91
N GLU A 175 -19.37 2.70 -19.36
CA GLU A 175 -19.08 2.02 -20.61
C GLU A 175 -19.73 0.64 -20.65
N GLU A 176 -20.37 0.31 -21.78
CA GLU A 176 -20.98 -0.98 -22.01
C GLU A 176 -20.52 -1.55 -23.34
N GLU A 177 -20.18 -2.83 -23.32
CA GLU A 177 -19.82 -3.59 -24.52
C GLU A 177 -20.88 -4.67 -24.73
N LYS A 178 -21.47 -4.70 -25.93
CA LYS A 178 -22.58 -5.61 -26.26
C LYS A 178 -22.08 -6.72 -27.18
N HIS A 179 -22.42 -7.95 -26.82
CA HIS A 179 -22.26 -9.14 -27.66
C HIS A 179 -23.64 -9.80 -27.87
N PRO A 180 -23.79 -10.72 -28.84
CA PRO A 180 -25.08 -11.36 -29.11
C PRO A 180 -25.70 -12.10 -27.92
N PHE A 181 -24.85 -12.64 -27.03
CA PHE A 181 -25.26 -13.52 -25.93
C PHE A 181 -24.94 -12.98 -24.54
N TYR A 182 -24.23 -11.86 -24.44
CA TYR A 182 -23.89 -11.24 -23.17
C TYR A 182 -23.54 -9.78 -23.38
N LYS A 183 -23.56 -9.01 -22.30
CA LYS A 183 -23.16 -7.62 -22.29
C LYS A 183 -22.29 -7.36 -21.09
N HIS A 184 -21.19 -6.64 -21.31
CA HIS A 184 -20.33 -6.16 -20.24
C HIS A 184 -20.63 -4.72 -19.88
N LYS A 185 -20.44 -4.40 -18.61
CA LYS A 185 -20.45 -3.04 -18.08
C LYS A 185 -19.18 -2.82 -17.28
N TYR A 186 -18.50 -1.71 -17.51
CA TYR A 186 -17.24 -1.37 -16.87
C TYR A 186 -17.43 -0.28 -15.83
N GLY A 187 -16.93 -0.49 -14.63
CA GLY A 187 -17.05 0.45 -13.54
C GLY A 187 -16.11 1.65 -13.65
N THR A 188 -16.21 2.55 -12.66
CA THR A 188 -15.27 3.63 -12.41
C THR A 188 -13.95 3.05 -11.90
N PRO A 189 -12.80 3.46 -12.46
CA PRO A 189 -11.50 3.06 -11.92
C PRO A 189 -11.31 3.60 -10.50
N ALA A 190 -10.62 2.85 -9.66
CA ALA A 190 -10.35 3.20 -8.29
C ALA A 190 -8.98 2.69 -7.85
N ILE A 191 -8.43 3.31 -6.81
CA ILE A 191 -7.41 2.68 -5.95
C ILE A 191 -8.18 2.00 -4.82
N VAL A 192 -7.97 0.70 -4.63
CA VAL A 192 -8.61 -0.08 -3.57
C VAL A 192 -7.52 -0.58 -2.63
N PHE A 193 -7.64 -0.22 -1.36
CA PHE A 193 -6.87 -0.83 -0.28
C PHE A 193 -7.67 -2.00 0.28
N TRP A 194 -7.05 -3.17 0.37
CA TRP A 194 -7.72 -4.41 0.76
C TRP A 194 -6.81 -5.26 1.66
N GLN A 195 -7.43 -6.23 2.32
CA GLN A 195 -6.73 -7.23 3.12
C GLN A 195 -7.26 -8.63 2.80
N ARG A 196 -6.42 -9.62 3.11
CA ARG A 196 -6.82 -11.01 3.26
C ARG A 196 -6.34 -11.55 4.59
N THR A 197 -7.26 -12.14 5.33
CA THR A 197 -6.98 -12.85 6.59
C THR A 197 -7.62 -14.23 6.53
N SER A 198 -7.65 -14.95 7.65
CA SER A 198 -8.41 -16.20 7.78
C SER A 198 -9.92 -16.02 7.55
N ALA A 199 -10.43 -14.79 7.65
CA ALA A 199 -11.82 -14.46 7.34
C ALA A 199 -12.10 -14.28 5.83
N GLY A 200 -11.07 -14.41 4.99
CA GLY A 200 -11.14 -14.19 3.55
C GLY A 200 -10.72 -12.78 3.11
N PHE A 201 -11.02 -12.46 1.86
CA PHE A 201 -10.76 -11.16 1.26
C PHE A 201 -11.74 -10.08 1.74
N THR A 202 -11.24 -8.87 1.95
CA THR A 202 -12.06 -7.72 2.33
C THR A 202 -11.43 -6.43 1.83
N TRP A 203 -12.15 -5.64 1.03
CA TRP A 203 -11.75 -4.25 0.77
C TRP A 203 -11.86 -3.43 2.06
N LEU A 204 -10.94 -2.49 2.28
CA LEU A 204 -10.87 -1.65 3.49
C LEU A 204 -11.28 -0.21 3.19
N ALA A 205 -10.70 0.36 2.13
CA ALA A 205 -10.97 1.71 1.69
C ALA A 205 -10.78 1.82 0.17
N TYR A 206 -11.42 2.81 -0.45
CA TYR A 206 -11.23 3.09 -1.87
C TYR A 206 -11.19 4.58 -2.17
N LYS A 207 -10.46 4.94 -3.22
CA LYS A 207 -10.48 6.25 -3.87
C LYS A 207 -10.94 6.08 -5.31
N THR A 208 -12.01 6.74 -5.71
CA THR A 208 -12.38 6.80 -7.13
C THR A 208 -11.37 7.65 -7.89
N LEU A 209 -11.04 7.21 -9.10
CA LEU A 209 -10.13 7.89 -10.01
C LEU A 209 -10.90 8.55 -11.16
N GLN A 210 -10.42 9.70 -11.59
CA GLN A 210 -10.92 10.45 -12.74
C GLN A 210 -9.78 10.97 -13.61
N ASN A 211 -10.07 11.32 -14.87
CA ASN A 211 -9.07 11.71 -15.89
C ASN A 211 -8.07 12.79 -15.42
N GLY A 212 -8.51 13.67 -14.53
CA GLY A 212 -7.66 14.73 -13.97
C GLY A 212 -6.64 14.26 -12.92
N ASP A 213 -6.79 13.07 -12.35
CA ASP A 213 -5.93 12.54 -11.28
C ASP A 213 -4.57 11.99 -11.80
N GLY A 214 -4.24 12.12 -13.09
CA GLY A 214 -2.94 11.67 -13.61
C GLY A 214 -2.92 10.21 -14.07
N VAL A 215 -3.37 9.31 -13.21
CA VAL A 215 -3.22 7.85 -13.37
C VAL A 215 -4.29 7.19 -14.23
N VAL A 216 -5.28 7.94 -14.69
CA VAL A 216 -6.24 7.47 -15.69
C VAL A 216 -6.41 8.50 -16.79
N TYR A 217 -6.67 8.03 -18.01
CA TYR A 217 -7.00 8.88 -19.15
C TYR A 217 -8.30 8.43 -19.81
N ASN A 218 -9.04 9.35 -20.42
CA ASN A 218 -10.21 9.02 -21.21
C ASN A 218 -9.81 8.63 -22.64
N ASN A 219 -10.33 7.51 -23.12
CA ASN A 219 -10.20 7.13 -24.53
C ASN A 219 -11.00 8.09 -25.44
N SER A 220 -10.98 7.85 -26.76
CA SER A 220 -11.70 8.67 -27.75
C SER A 220 -13.22 8.74 -27.55
N PHE A 221 -13.79 7.85 -26.74
CA PHE A 221 -15.22 7.80 -26.41
C PHE A 221 -15.53 8.36 -25.02
N GLY A 222 -14.53 8.93 -24.32
CA GLY A 222 -14.71 9.50 -22.99
C GLY A 222 -14.65 8.47 -21.86
N TYR A 223 -14.28 7.22 -22.13
CA TYR A 223 -14.23 6.16 -21.12
C TYR A 223 -12.83 6.01 -20.52
N PRO A 224 -12.71 5.89 -19.19
CA PRO A 224 -11.42 5.90 -18.54
C PRO A 224 -10.63 4.60 -18.80
N ARG A 225 -9.32 4.73 -18.88
CA ARG A 225 -8.29 3.67 -18.99
C ARG A 225 -7.15 3.99 -18.03
N LEU A 226 -6.39 2.99 -17.60
CA LEU A 226 -5.21 3.21 -16.78
C LEU A 226 -4.14 3.90 -17.64
N THR A 227 -3.53 4.98 -17.13
CA THR A 227 -2.37 5.58 -17.78
C THR A 227 -1.21 4.58 -17.72
N ASP A 228 -0.55 4.33 -18.85
CA ASP A 228 0.61 3.44 -18.90
C ASP A 228 1.65 3.86 -17.85
N TRP A 229 2.16 2.89 -17.08
CA TRP A 229 3.18 3.11 -16.04
C TRP A 229 2.74 4.02 -14.90
N SER A 230 1.46 3.96 -14.52
CA SER A 230 0.96 4.60 -13.30
C SER A 230 1.62 3.96 -12.08
N THR A 231 2.09 4.79 -11.14
CA THR A 231 2.74 4.32 -9.92
C THR A 231 1.72 4.11 -8.80
N LEU A 232 1.87 3.00 -8.06
CA LEU A 232 1.36 2.84 -6.70
C LEU A 232 2.53 2.79 -5.73
N LEU A 233 2.40 3.50 -4.63
CA LEU A 233 3.35 3.47 -3.52
C LEU A 233 2.60 3.29 -2.21
N VAL A 234 3.16 2.49 -1.31
CA VAL A 234 2.63 2.29 0.04
C VAL A 234 3.74 2.58 1.04
N ARG A 235 3.45 3.46 2.00
CA ARG A 235 4.27 3.71 3.18
C ARG A 235 3.62 3.04 4.37
N VAL A 236 4.37 2.15 5.02
CA VAL A 236 3.93 1.42 6.20
C VAL A 236 4.84 1.82 7.35
N ALA A 237 4.25 2.36 8.41
CA ALA A 237 4.93 2.56 9.68
C ALA A 237 4.25 1.72 10.74
N GLU A 238 5.02 0.92 11.47
CA GLU A 238 4.50 0.13 12.58
C GLU A 238 5.04 0.65 13.90
N GLY A 239 4.16 0.83 14.87
CA GLY A 239 4.58 1.39 16.14
C GLY A 239 3.48 1.44 17.19
N TYR A 240 3.88 1.97 18.34
CA TYR A 240 3.00 2.41 19.40
C TYR A 240 2.59 3.86 19.20
N SER A 241 1.39 4.23 19.61
CA SER A 241 0.92 5.62 19.52
C SER A 241 1.23 6.39 20.79
N LEU A 242 1.71 7.63 20.64
CA LEU A 242 1.75 8.63 21.71
C LEU A 242 1.11 9.92 21.20
N THR A 243 -0.02 10.34 21.78
CA THR A 243 -0.52 11.69 21.48
C THR A 243 0.36 12.75 22.14
N PHE A 244 0.40 13.96 21.59
CA PHE A 244 1.15 15.08 22.16
C PHE A 244 0.42 16.41 21.94
N THR A 245 0.76 17.38 22.77
CA THR A 245 0.32 18.78 22.66
C THR A 245 1.49 19.72 22.95
N GLY A 246 1.30 21.01 22.66
CA GLY A 246 2.32 22.02 22.95
C GLY A 246 3.59 21.82 22.15
N GLY A 247 3.47 21.24 20.95
CA GLY A 247 4.59 20.90 20.08
C GLY A 247 5.22 22.16 19.49
N GLY A 248 6.55 22.20 19.53
CA GLY A 248 7.35 23.31 19.02
C GLY A 248 7.61 24.43 20.04
N GLY A 249 8.06 25.57 19.51
CA GLY A 249 8.37 26.85 20.15
C GLY A 249 9.47 26.89 21.23
N GLY A 250 9.80 28.12 21.67
CA GLY A 250 11.02 28.37 22.46
C GLY A 250 12.29 28.03 21.67
N THR A 251 13.17 27.20 22.25
CA THR A 251 14.33 26.59 21.57
C THR A 251 13.99 25.25 20.88
N GLY A 252 12.75 24.76 21.00
CA GLY A 252 12.32 23.46 20.47
C GLY A 252 11.92 23.54 19.00
N GLY A 253 12.35 22.54 18.22
CA GLY A 253 12.01 22.38 16.81
C GLY A 253 10.82 21.44 16.58
N GLU A 254 10.51 21.22 15.30
CA GLU A 254 9.60 20.17 14.87
C GLU A 254 10.12 18.78 15.30
N ILE A 255 9.20 17.90 15.72
CA ILE A 255 9.51 16.48 15.93
C ILE A 255 9.43 15.80 14.56
N LYS A 256 10.54 15.26 14.07
CA LYS A 256 10.65 14.61 12.76
C LYS A 256 10.73 13.10 12.87
N GLU A 257 10.45 12.43 11.76
CA GLU A 257 10.82 11.02 11.60
C GLU A 257 12.33 10.84 11.82
N GLY A 258 12.70 9.76 12.52
CA GLY A 258 14.08 9.48 12.92
C GLY A 258 14.49 10.09 14.27
N ASP A 259 13.74 11.07 14.79
CA ASP A 259 14.05 11.65 16.10
C ASP A 259 13.92 10.64 17.24
N THR A 260 14.82 10.72 18.20
CA THR A 260 14.68 10.02 19.48
C THR A 260 14.07 10.97 20.50
N ILE A 261 12.86 10.66 20.95
CA ILE A 261 12.20 11.36 22.04
C ILE A 261 12.60 10.74 23.39
N THR A 262 12.75 11.58 24.40
CA THR A 262 13.04 11.18 25.78
C THR A 262 12.16 11.95 26.77
N ASN A 263 12.02 11.45 27.99
CA ASN A 263 11.49 12.24 29.10
C ASN A 263 12.62 13.07 29.77
N ALA A 264 12.26 13.96 30.70
CA ALA A 264 13.19 14.91 31.32
C ALA A 264 14.45 14.30 31.95
N ASP A 265 14.37 13.09 32.52
CA ASP A 265 15.51 12.41 33.16
C ASP A 265 16.20 11.37 32.25
N GLY A 266 15.71 11.19 31.02
CA GLY A 266 16.24 10.23 30.05
C GLY A 266 15.96 8.75 30.38
N SER A 267 15.15 8.45 31.40
CA SER A 267 14.80 7.06 31.76
C SER A 267 13.86 6.38 30.76
N LYS A 268 13.16 7.18 29.93
CA LYS A 268 12.27 6.71 28.87
C LYS A 268 12.76 7.22 27.53
N SER A 269 12.69 6.39 26.51
CA SER A 269 13.08 6.77 25.15
C SER A 269 12.24 6.05 24.11
N ALA A 270 12.06 6.67 22.95
CA ALA A 270 11.50 6.03 21.76
C ALA A 270 11.97 6.73 20.50
N ARG A 271 12.04 6.01 19.38
CA ARG A 271 12.27 6.58 18.06
C ARG A 271 10.95 6.90 17.37
N VAL A 272 10.83 8.07 16.76
CA VAL A 272 9.71 8.45 15.90
C VAL A 272 9.91 7.84 14.53
N VAL A 273 8.97 7.00 14.07
CA VAL A 273 9.14 6.20 12.84
C VAL A 273 8.27 6.62 11.67
N MET A 274 7.61 7.77 11.78
CA MET A 274 6.94 8.43 10.67
C MET A 274 6.64 9.88 11.02
N THR A 275 6.38 10.69 10.01
CA THR A 275 5.85 12.05 10.16
C THR A 275 4.69 12.10 11.17
N PRO A 276 4.70 13.03 12.15
CA PRO A 276 3.61 13.18 13.11
C PRO A 276 2.25 13.33 12.44
N ILE A 277 1.23 12.64 12.97
CA ILE A 277 -0.15 12.76 12.51
C ILE A 277 -0.80 13.96 13.21
N LEU A 278 -0.90 15.09 12.51
CA LEU A 278 -1.26 16.37 13.10
C LEU A 278 -2.78 16.56 13.23
N THR A 279 -3.24 16.97 14.41
CA THR A 279 -4.66 17.30 14.69
C THR A 279 -4.88 18.80 14.90
N SER A 280 -3.84 19.58 15.20
CA SER A 280 -3.95 21.04 15.38
C SER A 280 -3.54 21.87 14.17
N ALA A 281 -3.27 21.24 13.03
CA ALA A 281 -2.86 21.96 11.83
C ALA A 281 -3.92 23.00 11.41
N THR A 282 -3.48 24.20 11.01
CA THR A 282 -4.35 25.18 10.34
C THR A 282 -4.08 25.08 8.85
N GLY A 283 -5.02 24.51 8.11
CA GLY A 283 -4.74 24.00 6.76
C GLY A 283 -3.84 22.76 6.83
N ARG A 284 -2.88 22.64 5.91
CA ARG A 284 -1.98 21.46 5.83
C ARG A 284 -0.73 21.57 6.71
N LYS A 285 -0.66 22.59 7.58
CA LYS A 285 0.53 22.97 8.36
C LYS A 285 0.25 23.03 9.86
N ALA A 286 1.14 22.47 10.67
CA ALA A 286 1.16 22.71 12.12
C ALA A 286 2.04 23.91 12.49
N ASP A 287 1.63 24.63 13.54
CA ASP A 287 2.44 25.70 14.12
C ASP A 287 3.46 25.11 15.11
N TRP A 288 4.63 24.73 14.58
CA TRP A 288 5.80 24.32 15.36
C TRP A 288 6.60 25.50 15.94
N THR A 289 6.22 26.75 15.65
CA THR A 289 6.97 27.93 16.10
C THR A 289 6.43 28.47 17.42
N ASN A 290 5.12 28.36 17.67
CA ASN A 290 4.46 28.97 18.84
C ASN A 290 3.81 27.94 19.79
N ASN A 291 4.43 26.77 19.97
CA ASN A 291 3.90 25.67 20.80
C ASN A 291 2.48 25.21 20.36
N GLY A 292 2.14 25.35 19.08
CA GLY A 292 0.78 25.11 18.57
C GLY A 292 0.56 23.70 18.02
N ALA A 293 1.63 22.93 17.78
CA ALA A 293 1.52 21.60 17.20
C ALA A 293 0.97 20.59 18.20
N ALA A 294 0.06 19.73 17.74
CA ALA A 294 -0.53 18.65 18.50
C ALA A 294 -0.95 17.54 17.53
N GLY A 295 -0.88 16.31 17.99
CA GLY A 295 -1.11 15.16 17.12
C GLY A 295 -0.74 13.85 17.77
N THR A 296 -0.38 12.87 16.93
CA THR A 296 0.05 11.53 17.33
C THR A 296 1.44 11.24 16.75
N LEU A 297 2.36 10.83 17.61
CA LEU A 297 3.63 10.22 17.25
C LEU A 297 3.44 8.70 17.13
N VAL A 298 4.15 8.10 16.19
CA VAL A 298 4.26 6.64 16.05
C VAL A 298 5.67 6.23 16.42
N LEU A 299 5.78 5.29 17.35
CA LEU A 299 7.00 5.03 18.10
C LEU A 299 7.48 3.59 17.96
N ALA A 300 8.79 3.43 17.73
CA ALA A 300 9.52 2.16 17.83
C ALA A 300 10.70 2.29 18.80
N ASN A 301 11.45 1.20 19.00
CA ASN A 301 12.59 1.14 19.93
C ASN A 301 12.25 1.70 21.33
N VAL A 302 11.09 1.32 21.85
CA VAL A 302 10.54 1.96 23.04
C VAL A 302 11.15 1.37 24.31
N ASN A 303 11.75 2.25 25.12
CA ASN A 303 12.18 1.97 26.48
C ASN A 303 11.27 2.73 27.46
N GLY A 304 10.55 2.00 28.31
CA GLY A 304 9.61 2.57 29.27
C GLY A 304 8.24 2.93 28.69
N THR A 305 7.45 3.68 29.45
CA THR A 305 6.07 4.08 29.08
C THR A 305 5.89 5.55 29.40
N PHE A 306 5.59 6.36 28.40
CA PHE A 306 5.34 7.80 28.60
C PHE A 306 4.00 8.02 29.30
N SER A 307 4.00 8.89 30.30
CA SER A 307 2.80 9.28 31.05
C SER A 307 2.23 10.58 30.50
N ALA A 308 0.92 10.74 30.52
CA ALA A 308 0.28 12.00 30.15
C ALA A 308 0.78 13.16 31.02
N GLY A 309 1.11 14.28 30.40
CA GLY A 309 1.67 15.47 31.05
C GLY A 309 3.20 15.48 31.16
N GLU A 310 3.90 14.40 30.79
CA GLU A 310 5.37 14.39 30.78
C GLU A 310 5.93 15.28 29.67
N ALA A 311 7.01 16.01 29.96
CA ALA A 311 7.74 16.77 28.96
C ALA A 311 8.51 15.83 28.03
N LEU A 312 8.39 16.04 26.72
CA LEU A 312 9.09 15.30 25.68
C LEU A 312 10.29 16.11 25.19
N TYR A 313 11.45 15.47 25.09
CA TYR A 313 12.71 16.08 24.70
C TYR A 313 13.30 15.41 23.46
N VAL A 314 13.84 16.20 22.54
CA VAL A 314 14.67 15.77 21.42
C VAL A 314 15.98 16.54 21.48
N GLY A 315 17.11 15.83 21.44
CA GLY A 315 18.43 16.47 21.54
C GLY A 315 18.65 17.29 22.82
N GLY A 316 17.97 16.93 23.92
CA GLY A 316 18.03 17.64 25.20
C GLY A 316 17.16 18.90 25.29
N VAL A 317 16.39 19.22 24.25
CA VAL A 317 15.46 20.36 24.24
C VAL A 317 14.03 19.85 24.36
N GLN A 318 13.23 20.47 25.24
CA GLN A 318 11.81 20.15 25.33
C GLN A 318 11.11 20.60 24.04
N VAL A 319 10.39 19.69 23.40
CA VAL A 319 9.72 19.90 22.12
C VAL A 319 8.21 19.72 22.18
N ALA A 320 7.68 19.03 23.19
CA ALA A 320 6.25 18.80 23.36
C ALA A 320 5.90 18.34 24.79
N THR A 321 4.60 18.12 25.03
CA THR A 321 4.06 17.44 26.21
C THR A 321 3.34 16.16 25.78
N ALA A 322 3.63 15.05 26.45
CA ALA A 322 3.05 13.75 26.23
C ALA A 322 1.56 13.71 26.60
N GLY A 323 0.77 13.00 25.80
CA GLY A 323 -0.62 12.67 26.05
C GLY A 323 -0.80 11.18 26.29
N THR A 324 -1.75 10.58 25.57
CA THR A 324 -2.10 9.16 25.71
C THR A 324 -1.11 8.30 24.96
N TYR A 325 -0.43 7.43 25.70
CA TYR A 325 0.40 6.35 25.16
C TYR A 325 -0.40 5.05 25.08
N THR A 326 -0.21 4.26 24.02
CA THR A 326 -0.79 2.91 23.91
C THR A 326 0.27 1.88 23.59
N THR A 327 0.14 0.68 24.17
CA THR A 327 1.04 -0.47 23.93
C THR A 327 0.48 -1.45 22.89
N THR A 328 -0.56 -1.05 22.16
CA THR A 328 -1.08 -1.85 21.05
C THR A 328 -0.29 -1.52 19.81
N LYS A 329 0.52 -2.48 19.35
CA LYS A 329 1.25 -2.37 18.08
C LYS A 329 0.23 -2.23 16.94
N LYS A 330 0.43 -1.25 16.07
CA LYS A 330 -0.44 -1.00 14.91
C LYS A 330 0.40 -0.65 13.68
N ASN A 331 -0.13 -1.02 12.52
CA ASN A 331 0.27 -0.47 11.24
C ASN A 331 -0.43 0.88 11.02
N TYR A 332 0.31 1.85 10.50
CA TYR A 332 -0.14 3.16 10.02
C TYR A 332 0.22 3.24 8.54
N ILE A 333 -0.80 3.23 7.69
CA ILE A 333 -0.63 2.97 6.26
C ILE A 333 -1.06 4.21 5.49
N ARG A 334 -0.14 4.71 4.66
CA ARG A 334 -0.38 5.72 3.64
C ARG A 334 -0.21 5.10 2.26
N VAL A 335 -1.04 5.55 1.33
CA VAL A 335 -0.99 5.11 -0.06
C VAL A 335 -0.80 6.33 -0.92
N TYR A 336 0.08 6.24 -1.90
CA TYR A 336 0.36 7.30 -2.84
C TYR A 336 0.22 6.79 -4.27
N PHE A 337 -0.05 7.71 -5.19
CA PHE A 337 -0.16 7.44 -6.61
C PHE A 337 0.38 8.62 -7.41
N THR A 338 0.81 8.34 -8.64
CA THR A 338 1.30 9.36 -9.59
C THR A 338 1.42 8.75 -10.98
N ASP A 339 1.53 9.58 -12.01
CA ASP A 339 1.71 9.15 -13.39
C ASP A 339 3.14 9.44 -13.88
N PRO A 340 3.57 8.84 -15.01
CA PRO A 340 4.97 8.95 -15.45
C PRO A 340 5.27 10.27 -16.16
N THR A 341 4.30 11.19 -16.26
CA THR A 341 4.41 12.44 -17.02
C THR A 341 4.17 13.61 -16.08
N ALA A 342 4.98 14.66 -16.16
CA ALA A 342 4.80 15.82 -15.29
C ALA A 342 3.48 16.51 -15.63
N ARG A 343 2.70 16.88 -14.61
CA ARG A 343 1.43 17.58 -14.77
C ARG A 343 1.41 18.82 -13.90
N GLY A 344 1.02 19.95 -14.49
CA GLY A 344 0.96 21.23 -13.80
C GLY A 344 2.32 21.70 -13.27
N SER A 345 2.27 22.53 -12.23
CA SER A 345 3.44 22.97 -11.48
C SER A 345 3.50 22.21 -10.17
N ALA A 346 4.71 21.82 -9.76
CA ALA A 346 4.95 21.25 -8.44
C ALA A 346 4.37 22.16 -7.35
N ASN A 347 3.68 21.56 -6.39
CA ASN A 347 3.15 22.24 -5.23
C ASN A 347 3.90 21.83 -3.95
N ASN A 348 3.50 22.39 -2.83
CA ASN A 348 4.19 22.28 -1.56
C ASN A 348 3.40 21.44 -0.54
N THR A 349 2.58 20.50 -1.01
CA THR A 349 1.67 19.68 -0.20
C THR A 349 1.49 18.27 -0.78
N GLU A 350 1.32 17.23 0.03
CA GLU A 350 1.23 15.86 -0.50
C GLU A 350 -0.12 15.50 -1.15
N ILE A 351 -1.13 16.37 -1.09
CA ILE A 351 -2.48 16.08 -1.60
C ILE A 351 -2.90 17.08 -2.68
N ASP A 352 -3.60 16.60 -3.72
CA ASP A 352 -4.17 17.42 -4.77
C ASP A 352 -5.70 17.44 -4.67
N ASP A 353 -6.31 18.53 -5.14
CA ASP A 353 -7.77 18.57 -5.27
C ASP A 353 -8.21 17.52 -6.31
N PRO A 354 -9.35 16.84 -6.11
CA PRO A 354 -9.80 15.82 -7.03
C PRO A 354 -9.85 16.31 -8.47
N GLY A 355 -9.22 15.58 -9.39
CA GLY A 355 -9.22 15.92 -10.81
C GLY A 355 -8.19 16.98 -11.18
N THR A 356 -7.29 17.29 -10.27
CA THR A 356 -6.06 18.02 -10.54
C THR A 356 -4.88 17.09 -10.31
N ALA A 357 -3.87 17.22 -11.14
CA ALA A 357 -2.58 16.56 -10.96
C ALA A 357 -1.53 17.66 -11.13
N ASN A 358 -1.02 18.15 -10.00
CA ASN A 358 -0.01 19.19 -9.93
C ASN A 358 1.23 18.58 -9.30
N ARG A 359 1.90 17.70 -10.04
CA ARG A 359 3.03 16.88 -9.57
C ARG A 359 4.12 16.83 -10.63
N LYS A 360 5.35 16.67 -10.17
CA LYS A 360 6.46 16.23 -11.02
C LYS A 360 6.21 14.79 -11.45
N ALA A 361 6.76 14.43 -12.61
CA ALA A 361 6.68 13.08 -13.13
C ALA A 361 7.40 12.11 -12.18
N ASN A 362 6.79 10.96 -11.89
CA ASN A 362 7.55 9.78 -11.46
C ASN A 362 7.75 8.86 -12.67
N ALA A 363 8.64 9.30 -13.56
CA ALA A 363 8.83 8.69 -14.87
C ALA A 363 9.28 7.22 -14.78
N ARG A 364 8.94 6.44 -15.79
CA ARG A 364 9.49 5.08 -15.97
C ARG A 364 11.03 5.14 -15.99
N ASN A 365 11.69 4.17 -15.37
CA ASN A 365 13.13 4.08 -15.10
C ASN A 365 13.64 5.13 -14.07
N SER A 366 12.75 5.69 -13.25
CA SER A 366 13.11 6.54 -12.10
C SER A 366 12.30 6.14 -10.89
N VAL A 367 12.86 6.33 -9.70
CA VAL A 367 12.20 6.02 -8.43
C VAL A 367 12.27 7.29 -7.58
N ASN A 368 11.11 7.83 -7.24
CA ASN A 368 11.00 9.00 -6.37
C ASN A 368 10.10 8.66 -5.18
N TRP A 369 10.45 9.16 -4.01
CA TRP A 369 9.78 8.88 -2.74
C TRP A 369 9.05 10.13 -2.24
N PRO A 370 7.96 9.98 -1.47
CA PRO A 370 7.41 11.10 -0.71
C PRO A 370 8.45 11.58 0.31
N PRO A 371 8.41 12.88 0.69
CA PRO A 371 9.26 13.38 1.75
C PRO A 371 8.87 12.79 3.11
N ASP A 372 9.83 12.70 4.03
CA ASP A 372 9.62 12.13 5.36
C ASP A 372 9.04 13.17 6.35
N ALA A 373 9.21 14.46 6.08
CA ALA A 373 8.54 15.53 6.79
C ALA A 373 7.71 16.39 5.83
N LEU A 374 6.47 16.70 6.22
CA LEU A 374 5.60 17.60 5.44
C LEU A 374 6.24 18.98 5.22
N THR A 375 7.01 19.46 6.20
CA THR A 375 7.73 20.74 6.14
C THR A 375 8.85 20.77 5.10
N ASP A 376 9.40 19.61 4.72
CA ASP A 376 10.42 19.53 3.68
C ASP A 376 9.77 19.79 2.30
N LEU A 377 8.58 19.24 2.04
CA LEU A 377 7.79 19.56 0.85
C LEU A 377 7.34 21.02 0.83
N GLU A 378 7.00 21.57 2.00
CA GLU A 378 6.63 22.98 2.13
C GLU A 378 7.76 23.92 1.68
N THR A 379 9.00 23.56 2.04
CA THR A 379 10.19 24.38 1.83
C THR A 379 10.81 24.15 0.45
N ASP A 380 10.68 22.94 -0.09
CA ASP A 380 11.24 22.54 -1.37
C ASP A 380 10.23 21.73 -2.20
N SER A 381 9.44 22.43 -3.03
CA SER A 381 8.52 21.79 -3.96
C SER A 381 9.21 20.99 -5.06
N SER A 382 10.55 20.99 -5.15
CA SER A 382 11.26 20.12 -6.09
C SER A 382 11.10 18.63 -5.77
N GLN A 383 10.59 18.29 -4.58
CA GLN A 383 10.34 16.93 -4.09
C GLN A 383 8.92 16.41 -4.37
N ASP A 384 8.11 17.18 -5.10
CA ASP A 384 6.70 16.90 -5.31
C ASP A 384 6.42 15.85 -6.40
N TYR A 385 6.72 14.57 -6.14
CA TYR A 385 6.63 13.50 -7.14
C TYR A 385 5.37 12.63 -7.05
N VAL A 386 4.70 12.62 -5.90
CA VAL A 386 3.62 11.69 -5.59
C VAL A 386 2.44 12.39 -4.93
N THR A 387 1.24 11.86 -5.16
CA THR A 387 0.01 12.33 -4.51
C THR A 387 -0.45 11.32 -3.47
N LEU A 388 -0.65 11.75 -2.24
CA LEU A 388 -1.25 10.98 -1.16
C LEU A 388 -2.73 10.72 -1.45
N VAL A 389 -3.14 9.47 -1.30
CA VAL A 389 -4.53 9.03 -1.46
C VAL A 389 -5.37 9.60 -0.32
N GLN A 390 -6.39 10.37 -0.70
CA GLN A 390 -7.52 10.69 0.14
C GLN A 390 -8.66 9.71 -0.17
N TRP A 391 -9.02 8.87 0.81
CA TRP A 391 -10.05 7.84 0.65
C TRP A 391 -11.42 8.47 0.45
N THR A 392 -12.13 7.99 -0.58
CA THR A 392 -13.51 8.40 -0.90
C THR A 392 -14.51 7.68 0.00
N GLY A 393 -14.26 6.42 0.34
CA GLY A 393 -15.14 5.63 1.19
C GLY A 393 -14.44 4.47 1.86
N TYR A 394 -15.08 3.94 2.90
CA TYR A 394 -14.54 2.91 3.79
C TYR A 394 -15.53 1.74 3.91
N ASN A 395 -15.00 0.55 4.13
CA ASN A 395 -15.82 -0.60 4.46
C ASN A 395 -16.35 -0.48 5.89
N THR A 396 -17.38 -1.25 6.22
CA THR A 396 -17.98 -1.24 7.54
C THR A 396 -16.93 -1.54 8.61
N GLY A 397 -16.84 -0.68 9.63
CA GLY A 397 -15.88 -0.81 10.72
C GLY A 397 -14.46 -0.31 10.41
N VAL A 398 -14.23 0.25 9.21
CA VAL A 398 -12.97 0.89 8.83
C VAL A 398 -13.14 2.40 8.81
N SER A 399 -12.14 3.14 9.29
CA SER A 399 -12.06 4.59 9.18
C SER A 399 -10.60 5.03 9.12
N ALA A 400 -10.34 6.18 8.49
CA ALA A 400 -9.04 6.83 8.62
C ALA A 400 -8.84 7.42 10.02
N ILE A 401 -7.57 7.51 10.44
CA ILE A 401 -7.20 8.33 11.59
C ILE A 401 -7.50 9.79 11.28
N THR A 402 -8.00 10.51 12.28
CA THR A 402 -8.19 11.96 12.19
C THR A 402 -6.84 12.66 12.05
N SER A 403 -6.67 13.35 10.91
CA SER A 403 -5.54 14.23 10.63
C SER A 403 -6.08 15.46 9.93
N THR A 404 -5.64 16.64 10.37
CA THR A 404 -6.02 17.92 9.75
C THR A 404 -5.12 18.22 8.54
N SER A 405 -3.87 17.78 8.57
CA SER A 405 -2.93 17.92 7.44
C SER A 405 -3.15 16.89 6.34
N GLU A 406 -3.63 15.70 6.71
CA GLU A 406 -3.80 14.55 5.81
C GLU A 406 -5.21 13.95 5.94
N PRO A 407 -6.26 14.73 5.64
CA PRO A 407 -7.64 14.29 5.88
C PRO A 407 -7.97 13.04 5.06
N SER A 408 -8.59 12.06 5.72
CA SER A 408 -9.04 10.81 5.09
C SER A 408 -7.93 10.00 4.41
N ALA A 409 -6.67 10.07 4.87
CA ALA A 409 -5.57 9.38 4.20
C ALA A 409 -5.03 8.14 4.95
N ILE A 410 -4.90 8.24 6.27
CA ILE A 410 -4.14 7.25 7.05
C ILE A 410 -5.06 6.17 7.59
N ILE A 411 -4.87 4.91 7.18
CA ILE A 411 -5.55 3.76 7.80
C ILE A 411 -4.68 3.20 8.91
N SER A 412 -5.27 2.94 10.08
CA SER A 412 -4.58 2.28 11.18
C SER A 412 -5.25 0.98 11.57
N THR A 413 -4.45 -0.06 11.77
CA THR A 413 -4.93 -1.42 12.04
C THR A 413 -3.95 -2.19 12.90
N SER A 414 -4.48 -3.05 13.77
CA SER A 414 -3.70 -3.98 14.60
C SER A 414 -3.61 -5.39 14.01
N THR A 415 -4.12 -5.62 12.79
CA THR A 415 -3.99 -6.90 12.09
C THR A 415 -2.71 -6.94 11.25
N LEU A 416 -2.18 -8.15 11.03
CA LEU A 416 -0.96 -8.41 10.25
C LEU A 416 0.22 -7.52 10.70
N VAL A 417 0.42 -7.46 12.01
CA VAL A 417 1.58 -6.77 12.62
C VAL A 417 2.75 -7.75 12.74
N SER A 418 3.97 -7.22 12.74
CA SER A 418 5.18 -8.03 12.89
C SER A 418 5.21 -8.76 14.25
N PRO A 419 5.94 -9.89 14.34
CA PRO A 419 6.08 -10.63 15.59
C PRO A 419 6.59 -9.75 16.74
N THR A 420 6.20 -10.09 17.97
CA THR A 420 6.78 -9.50 19.17
C THR A 420 8.26 -9.83 19.25
N TRP A 421 9.08 -8.83 19.58
CA TRP A 421 10.52 -8.98 19.73
C TRP A 421 10.92 -9.05 21.21
N THR A 422 11.99 -9.79 21.44
CA THR A 422 12.69 -9.95 22.72
C THR A 422 14.19 -9.91 22.46
N ALA A 423 14.98 -9.63 23.50
CA ALA A 423 16.44 -9.60 23.41
C ALA A 423 17.08 -10.96 23.02
N ALA A 424 16.31 -12.06 23.02
CA ALA A 424 16.76 -13.38 22.61
C ALA A 424 16.49 -13.68 21.13
N ASP A 425 15.71 -12.84 20.45
CA ASP A 425 15.38 -13.06 19.04
C ASP A 425 16.57 -12.80 18.11
N THR A 426 16.50 -13.43 16.95
CA THR A 426 17.44 -13.31 15.84
C THR A 426 16.66 -13.05 14.55
N VAL A 427 17.36 -12.72 13.45
CA VAL A 427 16.71 -12.57 12.13
C VAL A 427 15.96 -13.83 11.68
N ALA A 428 16.29 -15.01 12.20
CA ALA A 428 15.59 -16.26 11.90
C ALA A 428 14.22 -16.38 12.59
N ASN A 429 13.92 -15.50 13.55
CA ASN A 429 12.63 -15.50 14.26
C ASN A 429 11.54 -14.76 13.48
N PHE A 430 11.91 -13.94 12.49
CA PHE A 430 10.96 -13.27 11.62
C PHE A 430 10.93 -13.93 10.25
N VAL A 431 9.92 -14.76 10.03
CA VAL A 431 9.73 -15.58 8.84
C VAL A 431 8.30 -15.35 8.31
N SER A 432 8.15 -15.06 7.02
CA SER A 432 6.85 -14.85 6.34
C SER A 432 6.24 -16.14 5.82
N ASP A 433 7.04 -17.19 5.67
CA ASP A 433 6.59 -18.43 5.10
C ASP A 433 7.09 -19.61 5.94
N ALA A 434 6.16 -20.27 6.62
CA ALA A 434 6.44 -21.42 7.46
C ALA A 434 7.04 -22.60 6.69
N ASN A 435 6.83 -22.68 5.36
CA ASN A 435 7.31 -23.76 4.51
C ASN A 435 8.65 -23.45 3.85
N SER A 436 8.85 -22.23 3.34
CA SER A 436 10.10 -21.86 2.68
C SER A 436 11.16 -21.31 3.63
N GLY A 437 10.78 -20.90 4.84
CA GLY A 437 11.67 -20.22 5.76
C GLY A 437 12.08 -18.82 5.29
N ALA A 438 11.34 -18.23 4.34
CA ALA A 438 11.63 -16.90 3.81
C ALA A 438 11.60 -15.85 4.94
N PRO A 439 12.70 -15.10 5.17
CA PRO A 439 12.77 -14.15 6.27
C PRO A 439 11.92 -12.90 5.99
N GLY A 440 11.41 -12.27 7.05
CA GLY A 440 10.68 -10.99 7.00
C GLY A 440 9.22 -11.12 6.59
N ASP A 441 8.57 -10.00 6.24
CA ASP A 441 7.26 -10.01 5.57
C ASP A 441 7.43 -10.34 4.08
N SER A 442 6.44 -11.03 3.51
CA SER A 442 6.31 -11.10 2.05
C SER A 442 5.78 -9.77 1.51
N ILE A 443 6.47 -9.26 0.49
CA ILE A 443 6.02 -8.16 -0.36
C ILE A 443 6.06 -8.66 -1.79
N GLY A 444 5.18 -8.11 -2.64
CA GLY A 444 5.09 -8.63 -3.98
C GLY A 444 4.18 -7.87 -4.91
N LEU A 445 4.03 -8.45 -6.09
CA LEU A 445 3.21 -7.96 -7.18
C LEU A 445 1.99 -8.85 -7.29
N MET A 446 0.81 -8.22 -7.41
CA MET A 446 -0.45 -8.95 -7.38
C MET A 446 -1.40 -8.45 -8.45
N THR A 447 -1.87 -9.39 -9.25
CA THR A 447 -2.87 -9.19 -10.30
C THR A 447 -4.04 -10.14 -10.09
N ALA A 448 -5.24 -9.67 -10.39
CA ALA A 448 -6.45 -10.48 -10.39
C ALA A 448 -7.27 -10.29 -11.67
N GLY A 449 -8.20 -11.21 -11.93
CA GLY A 449 -9.07 -11.15 -13.11
C GLY A 449 -8.43 -11.71 -14.38
N ASP A 450 -9.27 -11.96 -15.38
CA ASP A 450 -8.82 -12.44 -16.68
C ASP A 450 -8.06 -11.38 -17.49
N SER A 451 -8.15 -10.10 -17.10
CA SER A 451 -7.32 -9.01 -17.61
C SER A 451 -5.85 -9.15 -17.23
N GLY A 452 -5.51 -10.09 -16.35
CA GLY A 452 -4.19 -10.13 -15.74
C GLY A 452 -3.04 -10.36 -16.72
N THR A 453 -3.25 -11.12 -17.79
CA THR A 453 -2.24 -11.32 -18.85
C THR A 453 -2.00 -10.08 -19.72
N SER A 454 -2.78 -9.02 -19.52
CA SER A 454 -2.58 -7.70 -20.11
C SER A 454 -1.90 -6.71 -19.15
N THR A 455 -1.49 -7.16 -17.96
CA THR A 455 -0.77 -6.37 -16.95
C THR A 455 0.74 -6.49 -17.12
N TYR A 456 1.41 -5.35 -16.95
CA TYR A 456 2.86 -5.22 -16.92
C TYR A 456 3.25 -4.46 -15.65
N TYR A 457 4.39 -4.83 -15.09
CA TYR A 457 5.02 -4.19 -13.96
C TYR A 457 6.43 -3.75 -14.31
N ASP A 458 6.85 -2.64 -13.72
CA ASP A 458 8.21 -2.14 -13.86
C ASP A 458 8.60 -1.29 -12.64
N ASP A 459 9.90 -1.00 -12.52
CA ASP A 459 10.47 -0.14 -11.48
C ASP A 459 9.98 -0.46 -10.07
N PHE A 460 9.98 -1.74 -9.70
CA PHE A 460 9.71 -2.15 -8.33
C PHE A 460 10.84 -1.68 -7.43
N ALA A 461 10.51 -0.93 -6.37
CA ALA A 461 11.50 -0.42 -5.44
C ALA A 461 10.99 -0.48 -4.00
N ILE A 462 11.93 -0.57 -3.07
CA ILE A 462 11.69 -0.58 -1.63
C ILE A 462 12.69 0.33 -0.91
N GLN A 463 12.22 1.05 0.09
CA GLN A 463 13.02 1.80 1.03
C GLN A 463 12.77 1.26 2.44
N LEU A 464 13.83 0.81 3.12
CA LEU A 464 13.76 0.24 4.46
C LEU A 464 14.27 1.23 5.50
N ASP A 465 13.62 1.26 6.66
CA ASP A 465 14.15 1.91 7.85
C ASP A 465 15.12 0.97 8.57
N LEU A 466 16.43 1.15 8.34
CA LEU A 466 17.50 0.37 8.96
C LEU A 466 18.18 1.24 10.01
N ASN A 467 18.21 0.81 11.27
CA ASN A 467 18.72 1.58 12.43
C ASN A 467 20.26 1.67 12.46
N SER A 468 20.94 1.67 11.32
CA SER A 468 22.38 1.86 11.24
C SER A 468 22.72 3.35 11.03
N GLY A 469 22.50 4.16 12.07
CA GLY A 469 22.93 5.56 12.13
C GLY A 469 21.82 6.61 12.02
N THR A 470 22.13 7.84 12.41
CA THR A 470 21.20 9.00 12.53
C THR A 470 20.74 9.58 11.17
N SER A 471 20.61 8.76 10.13
CA SER A 471 20.11 9.17 8.82
C SER A 471 19.78 7.92 8.00
N PHE A 472 18.75 8.00 7.15
CA PHE A 472 18.44 6.97 6.17
C PHE A 472 19.71 6.55 5.43
N MET A 473 19.96 5.25 5.35
CA MET A 473 20.86 4.75 4.32
C MET A 473 20.22 5.08 2.96
N THR A 474 21.04 5.53 2.02
CA THR A 474 20.67 5.77 0.61
C THR A 474 19.78 4.65 0.07
N PRO A 475 18.76 4.95 -0.76
CA PRO A 475 17.87 3.95 -1.33
C PRO A 475 18.65 2.78 -1.93
N ILE A 476 18.23 1.56 -1.60
CA ILE A 476 18.73 0.38 -2.30
C ILE A 476 18.02 0.34 -3.65
N GLN A 477 18.70 0.88 -4.66
CA GLN A 477 18.32 0.77 -6.06
C GLN A 477 18.91 -0.52 -6.63
N TYR A 478 18.07 -1.38 -7.22
CA TYR A 478 18.51 -2.47 -8.08
C TYR A 478 17.93 -2.31 -9.48
#